data_AF-A0A7V5AQM1-F1
#
_entry.id   AF-A0A7V5AQM1-F1
#
_cell.length_a   1.000
_cell.length_b   1.000
_cell.length_c   1.000
_cell.angle_alpha   90.00
_cell.angle_beta   90.00
_cell.angle_gamma   90.00
#
_symmetry.space_group_name_H-M   'P 1'
#
loop_
_entity.id
_entity.type
_entity.pdbx_description
1 polymer ?
#
loop_
_entity_poly.entity_id
_entity_poly.type
_entity_poly.pdbx_seq_one_letter_code
_entity_poly.pdbx_strand_id
1 'polypeptide(L)'
;MKANDDWFVVIDEKEAEEKYTLIRENSLVFSPDSKQLAYVAKGANIVKWFVVVGVKKHKEYDFIAEGGLLFSPDSKHIVYKAMEGTKWCVVVDDIEGKPYDGILAYTLGEKSIVFDSVTSFYYLARKENAIYLVEERLK
;
A
#
# COMPACT_ATOMS: atom_id res chain seq x y z
N MET A 1 -1.30 -8.17 -32.55
CA MET A 1 -0.60 -9.29 -31.87
C MET A 1 0.25 -8.66 -30.76
N LYS A 2 0.10 -8.94 -29.47
CA LYS A 2 -0.37 -10.14 -28.76
C LYS A 2 -1.14 -9.77 -27.47
N ALA A 3 -2.05 -10.68 -27.09
CA ALA A 3 -2.66 -11.00 -25.79
C ALA A 3 -3.10 -9.89 -24.80
N ASN A 4 -4.34 -10.05 -24.29
CA ASN A 4 -4.69 -9.75 -22.91
C ASN A 4 -3.76 -10.56 -21.99
N ASP A 5 -2.53 -10.10 -21.77
CA ASP A 5 -1.66 -10.74 -20.79
C ASP A 5 -2.03 -10.19 -19.42
N ASP A 6 -2.94 -10.91 -18.76
CA ASP A 6 -3.13 -10.74 -17.34
C ASP A 6 -1.86 -11.15 -16.60
N TRP A 7 -1.42 -10.28 -15.70
CA TRP A 7 -0.29 -10.45 -14.81
C TRP A 7 -0.68 -11.26 -13.59
N PHE A 8 0.22 -12.12 -13.14
CA PHE A 8 0.11 -12.86 -11.88
C PHE A 8 1.47 -12.87 -11.20
N VAL A 9 1.47 -13.12 -9.90
CA VAL A 9 2.71 -13.26 -9.13
C VAL A 9 3.07 -14.73 -9.03
N VAL A 10 4.36 -15.06 -9.20
CA VAL A 10 4.90 -16.40 -8.94
C VAL A 10 5.75 -16.33 -7.69
N ILE A 11 5.42 -17.15 -6.69
CA ILE A 11 6.16 -17.26 -5.42
C ILE A 11 6.59 -18.71 -5.26
N ASP A 12 7.88 -18.96 -5.12
CA ASP A 12 8.45 -20.31 -5.00
C ASP A 12 7.94 -21.28 -6.08
N GLU A 13 8.02 -20.84 -7.35
CA GLU A 13 7.56 -21.58 -8.54
C GLU A 13 6.05 -21.85 -8.59
N LYS A 14 5.27 -21.30 -7.65
CA LYS A 14 3.80 -21.41 -7.62
C LYS A 14 3.18 -20.13 -8.12
N GLU A 15 2.39 -20.26 -9.17
CA GLU A 15 1.58 -19.16 -9.71
C GLU A 15 0.42 -18.86 -8.76
N ALA A 16 0.20 -17.58 -8.46
CA ALA A 16 -1.04 -17.14 -7.82
C ALA A 16 -2.22 -17.40 -8.76
N GLU A 17 -3.34 -17.88 -8.20
CA GLU A 17 -4.56 -18.16 -8.98
C GLU A 17 -5.16 -16.87 -9.56
N GLU A 18 -5.03 -15.78 -8.82
CA GLU A 18 -5.58 -14.47 -9.18
C GLU A 18 -4.73 -13.78 -10.24
N LYS A 19 -5.43 -13.21 -11.22
CA LYS A 19 -4.87 -12.54 -12.38
C LYS A 19 -5.29 -11.08 -12.43
N TYR A 20 -4.38 -10.23 -12.87
CA TYR A 20 -4.50 -8.78 -12.80
C TYR A 20 -4.21 -8.15 -14.14
N THR A 21 -4.94 -7.11 -14.50
CA THR A 21 -4.61 -6.35 -15.72
C THR A 21 -3.30 -5.59 -15.58
N LEU A 22 -2.90 -5.28 -14.35
CA LEU A 22 -1.63 -4.64 -14.04
C LEU A 22 -1.19 -4.97 -12.62
N ILE A 23 0.10 -5.25 -12.44
CA ILE A 23 0.79 -5.22 -11.14
C ILE A 23 1.81 -4.09 -11.20
N ARG A 24 1.83 -3.23 -10.18
CA ARG A 24 2.74 -2.09 -10.15
C ARG A 24 4.14 -2.56 -9.73
N GLU A 25 5.12 -2.46 -10.65
CA GLU A 25 6.48 -2.99 -10.47
C GLU A 25 7.17 -2.51 -9.18
N ASN A 26 7.08 -1.22 -8.84
CA ASN A 26 7.71 -0.65 -7.64
C ASN A 26 6.88 -0.79 -6.36
N SER A 27 5.99 -1.78 -6.28
CA SER A 27 5.11 -1.99 -5.12
C SER A 27 5.34 -3.31 -4.38
N LEU A 28 6.13 -4.23 -4.95
CA LEU A 28 6.36 -5.53 -4.34
C LEU A 28 7.21 -5.38 -3.07
N VAL A 29 6.69 -5.84 -1.94
CA VAL A 29 7.36 -5.77 -0.65
C VAL A 29 7.16 -7.05 0.15
N PHE A 30 8.25 -7.67 0.59
CA PHE A 30 8.18 -8.76 1.55
C PHE A 30 7.96 -8.21 2.96
N SER A 31 7.13 -8.92 3.71
CA SER A 31 7.11 -8.82 5.18
C SER A 31 8.50 -9.11 5.76
N PRO A 32 8.87 -8.48 6.89
CA PRO A 32 10.15 -8.71 7.54
C PRO A 32 10.46 -10.19 7.85
N ASP A 33 9.45 -11.00 8.17
CA ASP A 33 9.60 -12.45 8.39
C ASP A 33 9.61 -13.28 7.10
N SER A 34 9.52 -12.62 5.94
CA SER A 34 9.54 -13.20 4.59
C SER A 34 8.41 -14.17 4.26
N LYS A 35 7.33 -14.23 5.05
CA LYS A 35 6.22 -15.17 4.81
C LYS A 35 5.11 -14.61 3.94
N GLN A 36 5.01 -13.30 3.88
CA GLN A 36 4.00 -12.59 3.10
C GLN A 36 4.67 -11.65 2.10
N LEU A 37 4.10 -11.60 0.91
CA LEU A 37 4.41 -10.61 -0.13
C LEU A 37 3.19 -9.71 -0.27
N ALA A 38 3.42 -8.40 -0.34
CA ALA A 38 2.38 -7.43 -0.65
C ALA A 38 2.71 -6.67 -1.94
N TYR A 39 1.69 -6.30 -2.70
CA TYR A 39 1.83 -5.55 -3.95
C TYR A 39 0.55 -4.80 -4.29
N VAL A 40 0.67 -3.81 -5.18
CA VAL A 40 -0.44 -2.99 -5.68
C VAL A 40 -0.82 -3.47 -7.08
N ALA A 41 -2.11 -3.73 -7.30
CA ALA A 41 -2.61 -4.27 -8.56
C ALA A 41 -3.91 -3.59 -9.03
N LYS A 42 -4.26 -3.85 -10.28
CA LYS A 42 -5.58 -3.60 -10.87
C LYS A 42 -6.20 -4.91 -11.34
N GLY A 43 -7.48 -5.09 -11.05
CA GLY A 43 -8.25 -6.23 -11.55
C GLY A 43 -8.86 -5.94 -12.92
N ALA A 44 -9.94 -6.65 -13.25
CA ALA A 44 -10.75 -6.35 -14.43
C ALA A 44 -11.33 -4.91 -14.40
N ASN A 45 -11.61 -4.39 -13.20
CA ASN A 45 -11.89 -2.97 -13.03
C ASN A 45 -10.58 -2.17 -13.07
N ILE A 46 -10.25 -1.61 -14.23
CA ILE A 46 -9.01 -0.85 -14.45
C ILE A 46 -9.02 0.55 -13.83
N VAL A 47 -10.13 0.98 -13.24
CA VAL A 47 -10.25 2.34 -12.68
C VAL A 47 -9.60 2.41 -11.31
N LYS A 48 -9.85 1.41 -10.46
CA LYS A 48 -9.38 1.39 -9.08
C LYS A 48 -8.17 0.48 -8.87
N TRP A 49 -7.34 0.87 -7.92
CA TRP A 49 -6.20 0.12 -7.42
C TRP A 49 -6.56 -0.56 -6.10
N PHE A 50 -5.90 -1.68 -5.80
CA PHE A 50 -5.98 -2.32 -4.49
C PHE A 50 -4.63 -2.91 -4.10
N VAL A 51 -4.45 -3.14 -2.80
CA VAL A 51 -3.33 -3.92 -2.27
C VAL A 51 -3.72 -5.39 -2.26
N VAL A 52 -2.77 -6.26 -2.56
CA VAL A 52 -2.86 -7.69 -2.28
C VAL A 52 -1.79 -8.01 -1.24
N VAL A 53 -2.15 -8.80 -0.22
CA VAL A 53 -1.22 -9.32 0.79
C VAL A 53 -1.37 -10.84 0.83
N GLY A 54 -0.33 -11.56 0.44
CA GLY A 54 -0.41 -12.99 0.17
C GLY A 54 -1.47 -13.27 -0.91
N VAL A 55 -2.56 -13.93 -0.52
CA VAL A 55 -3.71 -14.23 -1.41
C VAL A 55 -4.90 -13.29 -1.19
N LYS A 56 -4.84 -12.40 -0.18
CA LYS A 56 -5.96 -11.55 0.20
C LYS A 56 -5.92 -10.25 -0.59
N LYS A 57 -7.00 -9.96 -1.32
CA LYS A 57 -7.28 -8.63 -1.89
C LYS A 57 -7.87 -7.71 -0.82
N HIS A 58 -7.35 -6.48 -0.74
CA HIS A 58 -7.79 -5.42 0.16
C HIS A 58 -8.73 -4.42 -0.53
N LYS A 59 -9.21 -3.42 0.23
CA LYS A 59 -10.14 -2.39 -0.27
C LYS A 59 -9.60 -1.67 -1.52
N GLU A 60 -10.51 -1.32 -2.43
CA GLU A 60 -10.23 -0.61 -3.67
C GLU A 60 -10.25 0.92 -3.47
N TYR A 61 -9.33 1.60 -4.16
CA TYR A 61 -9.12 3.05 -4.10
C TYR A 61 -8.90 3.64 -5.47
N ASP A 62 -9.20 4.92 -5.65
CA ASP A 62 -8.90 5.63 -6.90
C ASP A 62 -7.39 5.70 -7.17
N PHE A 63 -6.57 5.79 -6.11
CA PHE A 63 -5.12 5.70 -6.22
C PHE A 63 -4.47 5.12 -4.96
N ILE A 64 -3.36 4.41 -5.14
CA ILE A 64 -2.48 3.96 -4.06
C ILE A 64 -1.08 4.46 -4.38
N ALA A 65 -0.44 5.11 -3.41
CA ALA A 65 0.84 5.77 -3.62
C ALA A 65 1.97 4.79 -3.95
N GLU A 66 2.85 5.21 -4.84
CA GLU A 66 4.13 4.55 -5.08
C GLU A 66 5.02 4.63 -3.83
N GLY A 67 5.73 3.55 -3.51
CA GLY A 67 6.63 3.49 -2.35
C GLY A 67 5.94 3.72 -1.00
N GLY A 68 4.61 3.63 -0.95
CA GLY A 68 3.82 3.89 0.25
C GLY A 68 3.40 2.64 1.01
N LEU A 69 3.64 1.45 0.47
CA LEU A 69 3.23 0.15 1.04
C LEU A 69 4.37 -0.45 1.87
N LEU A 70 4.10 -0.75 3.14
CA LEU A 70 5.08 -1.35 4.05
C LEU A 70 4.42 -2.22 5.11
N PHE A 71 5.16 -3.22 5.59
CA PHE A 71 4.78 -4.00 6.76
C PHE A 71 5.29 -3.35 8.05
N SER A 72 4.58 -3.57 9.16
CA SER A 72 5.10 -3.32 10.51
C SER A 72 6.36 -4.16 10.77
N PRO A 73 7.24 -3.75 11.69
CA PRO A 73 8.47 -4.48 12.00
C PRO A 73 8.23 -5.93 12.45
N ASP A 74 7.08 -6.22 13.05
CA ASP A 74 6.69 -7.57 13.48
C ASP A 74 5.91 -8.37 12.42
N SER A 75 5.83 -7.86 11.18
CA SER A 75 5.17 -8.49 10.03
C SER A 75 3.65 -8.69 10.16
N LYS A 76 3.01 -8.13 11.18
CA LYS A 76 1.57 -8.36 11.45
C LYS A 76 0.64 -7.39 10.74
N HIS A 77 1.09 -6.17 10.49
CA HIS A 77 0.25 -5.11 9.97
C HIS A 77 0.78 -4.62 8.61
N ILE A 78 -0.14 -4.33 7.69
CA ILE A 78 0.18 -3.66 6.43
C ILE A 78 -0.28 -2.21 6.50
N VAL A 79 0.59 -1.30 6.08
CA VAL A 79 0.31 0.14 6.04
C VAL A 79 0.53 0.67 4.64
N TYR A 80 -0.41 1.47 4.14
CA TYR A 80 -0.27 2.13 2.85
C TYR A 80 -1.00 3.46 2.75
N LYS A 81 -0.56 4.30 1.81
CA LYS A 81 -1.24 5.57 1.49
C LYS A 81 -2.20 5.36 0.34
N ALA A 82 -3.46 5.70 0.56
CA ALA A 82 -4.51 5.57 -0.43
C ALA A 82 -5.22 6.92 -0.64
N MET A 83 -5.81 7.08 -1.82
CA MET A 83 -6.63 8.22 -2.19
C MET A 83 -8.00 7.73 -2.65
N GLU A 84 -9.04 8.35 -2.10
CA GLU A 84 -10.44 8.19 -2.54
C GLU A 84 -11.00 9.59 -2.82
N GLY A 85 -11.48 9.82 -4.04
CA GLY A 85 -11.83 11.14 -4.55
C GLY A 85 -10.62 12.08 -4.54
N THR A 86 -10.65 13.08 -3.67
CA THR A 86 -9.59 14.11 -3.56
C THR A 86 -8.82 14.04 -2.24
N LYS A 87 -9.13 13.08 -1.37
CA LYS A 87 -8.55 12.98 -0.03
C LYS A 87 -7.64 11.77 0.07
N TRP A 88 -6.56 11.97 0.81
CA TRP A 88 -5.58 10.95 1.12
C TRP A 88 -5.73 10.48 2.56
N CYS A 89 -5.55 9.18 2.80
CA CYS A 89 -5.46 8.61 4.13
C CYS A 89 -4.32 7.57 4.19
N VAL A 90 -3.81 7.35 5.40
CA VAL A 90 -3.01 6.15 5.68
C VAL A 90 -4.00 5.07 6.09
N VAL A 91 -3.89 3.90 5.47
CA VAL A 91 -4.69 2.72 5.76
C VAL A 91 -3.82 1.73 6.51
N VAL A 92 -4.36 1.16 7.58
CA VAL A 92 -3.76 0.08 8.36
C VAL A 92 -4.72 -1.09 8.38
N ASP A 93 -4.35 -2.22 7.80
CA ASP A 93 -5.19 -3.44 7.76
C ASP A 93 -6.66 -3.19 7.37
N ASP A 94 -6.89 -2.52 6.24
CA ASP A 94 -8.21 -2.08 5.74
C ASP A 94 -8.93 -1.01 6.59
N ILE A 95 -8.32 -0.50 7.66
CA ILE A 95 -8.84 0.60 8.48
C ILE A 95 -8.25 1.92 8.00
N GLU A 96 -9.11 2.80 7.50
CA GLU A 96 -8.73 4.14 7.05
C GLU A 96 -8.49 5.07 8.24
N GLY A 97 -7.32 5.69 8.27
CA GLY A 97 -7.02 6.80 9.14
C GLY A 97 -7.72 8.10 8.73
N LYS A 98 -7.36 9.19 9.38
CA LYS A 98 -7.96 10.51 9.10
C LYS A 98 -7.70 10.95 7.65
N PRO A 99 -8.66 11.62 6.99
CA PRO A 99 -8.47 12.15 5.64
C PRO A 99 -7.69 13.48 5.66
N TYR A 100 -6.80 13.63 4.69
CA TYR A 100 -5.92 14.78 4.47
C TYR A 100 -5.98 15.25 3.02
N ASP A 101 -5.51 16.47 2.76
CA ASP A 101 -5.37 17.00 1.40
C ASP A 101 -4.15 16.42 0.67
N GLY A 102 -3.25 15.76 1.40
CA GLY A 102 -2.12 15.04 0.87
C GLY A 102 -1.34 14.36 1.99
N ILE A 103 -0.68 13.25 1.67
CA ILE A 103 0.31 12.62 2.55
C ILE A 103 1.65 12.78 1.84
N LEU A 104 2.60 13.44 2.51
CA LEU A 104 3.86 13.81 1.88
C LEU A 104 4.66 12.55 1.54
N ALA A 105 5.28 12.54 0.37
CA ALA A 105 6.25 11.54 -0.06
C ALA A 105 7.55 12.29 -0.35
N TYR A 106 8.60 12.08 0.44
CA TYR A 106 9.91 12.56 0.02
C TYR A 106 10.52 11.53 -0.94
N THR A 107 10.93 12.07 -2.08
CA THR A 107 11.37 11.38 -3.28
C THR A 107 12.70 10.65 -3.02
N LEU A 108 12.86 9.49 -3.66
CA LEU A 108 14.12 8.73 -3.79
C LEU A 108 14.65 8.13 -2.48
N GLY A 109 14.01 7.05 -2.03
CA GLY A 109 14.62 6.08 -1.11
C GLY A 109 14.24 6.21 0.36
N GLU A 110 13.63 7.32 0.78
CA GLU A 110 13.15 7.49 2.16
C GLU A 110 11.68 7.12 2.29
N LYS A 111 11.36 6.32 3.31
CA LYS A 111 10.00 5.90 3.62
C LYS A 111 9.22 7.12 4.15
N SER A 112 8.13 7.48 3.48
CA SER A 112 7.21 8.54 3.95
C SER A 112 6.45 8.20 5.23
N ILE A 113 6.48 6.92 5.59
CA ILE A 113 5.91 6.36 6.82
C ILE A 113 7.06 5.67 7.54
N VAL A 114 7.31 6.05 8.79
CA VAL A 114 8.44 5.56 9.58
C VAL A 114 7.89 4.91 10.86
N PHE A 115 8.09 3.61 11.00
CA PHE A 115 7.89 2.92 12.27
C PHE A 115 9.02 3.26 13.22
N ASP A 116 8.69 3.71 14.43
CA ASP A 116 9.64 3.86 15.53
C ASP A 116 9.64 2.64 16.47
N SER A 117 8.59 1.82 16.39
CA SER A 117 8.33 0.65 17.20
C SER A 117 7.40 -0.34 16.45
N VAL A 118 7.09 -1.47 17.08
CA VAL A 118 6.12 -2.44 16.51
C VAL A 118 4.68 -1.92 16.51
N THR A 119 4.37 -0.92 17.33
CA THR A 119 3.00 -0.42 17.54
C THR A 119 2.84 1.05 17.17
N SER A 120 3.88 1.74 16.71
CA SER A 120 3.78 3.17 16.43
C SER A 120 4.57 3.54 15.18
N PHE A 121 3.99 4.44 14.39
CA PHE A 121 4.61 4.98 13.21
C PHE A 121 4.20 6.43 12.97
N TYR A 122 5.03 7.12 12.21
CA TYR A 122 4.89 8.54 11.92
C TYR A 122 4.84 8.81 10.43
N TYR A 123 4.10 9.84 10.04
CA TYR A 123 4.10 10.38 8.69
C TYR A 123 3.76 11.88 8.70
N LEU A 124 4.09 12.55 7.60
CA LEU A 124 3.70 13.94 7.41
C LEU A 124 2.47 14.04 6.51
N ALA A 125 1.48 14.81 6.95
CA ALA A 125 0.25 15.05 6.21
C ALA A 125 -0.01 16.53 6.00
N ARG A 126 -0.50 16.90 4.82
CA ARG A 126 -0.95 18.25 4.53
C ARG A 126 -2.46 18.34 4.75
N LYS A 127 -2.90 19.34 5.50
CA LYS A 127 -4.30 19.77 5.50
C LYS A 127 -4.33 21.30 5.40
N GLU A 128 -5.05 21.78 4.40
CA GLU A 128 -5.07 23.17 3.98
C GLU A 128 -3.64 23.69 3.78
N ASN A 129 -3.26 24.75 4.49
CA ASN A 129 -1.95 25.38 4.41
C ASN A 129 -0.98 24.90 5.50
N ALA A 130 -1.30 23.81 6.21
CA ALA A 130 -0.50 23.28 7.30
C ALA A 130 0.03 21.87 7.01
N ILE A 131 1.23 21.59 7.52
CA ILE A 131 1.84 20.26 7.55
C ILE A 131 1.77 19.75 8.99
N TYR A 132 1.29 18.52 9.16
CA TYR A 132 1.13 17.84 10.43
C TYR A 132 2.09 16.65 10.49
N LEU A 133 2.83 16.52 11.59
CA LEU A 133 3.40 15.24 12.00
C LEU A 133 2.28 14.43 12.66
N VAL A 134 1.95 13.29 12.08
CA VAL A 134 0.91 12.39 12.59
C VAL A 134 1.59 11.16 13.17
N GLU A 135 1.23 10.82 14.41
CA GLU A 135 1.54 9.55 15.05
C GLU A 135 0.30 8.68 14.98
N GLU A 136 0.46 7.45 14.51
CA GLU A 136 -0.57 6.42 14.61
C GLU A 136 -0.08 5.31 15.53
N ARG A 137 -0.99 4.81 16.37
CA ARG A 137 -0.72 3.70 17.30
C ARG A 137 -1.59 2.51 16.96
N LEU A 138 -0.93 1.39 16.68
CA LEU A 138 -1.55 0.09 16.44
C LEU A 138 -2.03 -0.51 17.76
N LYS A 139 -3.13 -1.26 17.68
CA LYS A 139 -3.71 -1.98 18.83
C LYS A 139 -3.12 -3.37 18.99
#